data_AF-A0A0W8FIZ4-F1
#
_entry.id   AF-A0A0W8FIZ4-F1
#
_cell.length_a   1.000
_cell.length_b   1.000
_cell.length_c   1.000
_cell.angle_alpha   90.00
_cell.angle_beta   90.00
_cell.angle_gamma   90.00
#
_symmetry.space_group_name_H-M   'P 1'
#
loop_
_entity.id
_entity.type
_entity.pdbx_description
1 polymer ?
#
loop_
_entity_poly.entity_id
_entity_poly.type
_entity_poly.pdbx_seq_one_letter_code
_entity_poly.pdbx_strand_id
1 'polypeptide(L)'
;MIITGRGIAKGTGSGALLVSSAPISFLSGVDPDTGVIVEQGHPLEGKCIAGRVLAFPCGKGSTVGSYVIYALRQNGKAPAAMINAEAEPIIAVGAIMAEIPLIDRLPVELSRLKTGVHARVNGNSGELILDSDL
;
A
#
# COMPACT_ATOMS: atom_id res chain seq x y z
N MET A 1 16.84 3.87 -8.13
CA MET A 1 16.40 2.89 -9.17
C MET A 1 14.95 3.19 -9.54
N ILE A 2 14.55 3.04 -10.82
CA ILE A 2 13.15 3.22 -11.26
C ILE A 2 12.61 1.87 -11.76
N ILE A 3 11.38 1.53 -11.36
CA ILE A 3 10.66 0.30 -11.72
C ILE A 3 9.28 0.70 -12.21
N THR A 4 8.90 0.27 -13.41
CA THR A 4 7.61 0.64 -14.03
C THR A 4 6.66 -0.56 -14.03
N GLY A 5 5.50 -0.39 -13.43
CA GLY A 5 4.36 -1.31 -13.46
C GLY A 5 3.15 -0.65 -14.13
N ARG A 6 1.95 -0.93 -13.61
CA ARG A 6 0.68 -0.35 -14.07
C ARG A 6 0.12 0.61 -13.02
N GLY A 7 -0.26 1.82 -13.44
CA GLY A 7 -0.99 2.78 -12.60
C GLY A 7 -2.46 2.41 -12.42
N ILE A 8 -2.97 2.48 -11.18
CA ILE A 8 -4.36 2.16 -10.83
C ILE A 8 -5.09 3.37 -10.24
N ALA A 9 -4.53 3.97 -9.19
CA ALA A 9 -5.06 5.18 -8.58
C ALA A 9 -4.04 6.31 -8.74
N LYS A 10 -4.51 7.47 -9.22
CA LYS A 10 -3.66 8.64 -9.52
C LYS A 10 -3.09 9.26 -8.24
N GLY A 11 -2.07 10.09 -8.41
CA GLY A 11 -1.40 10.83 -7.35
C GLY A 11 0.07 10.42 -7.21
N THR A 12 0.74 11.06 -6.27
CA THR A 12 2.13 10.75 -5.92
C THR A 12 2.26 10.67 -4.41
N GLY A 13 2.97 9.65 -3.94
CA GLY A 13 3.19 9.42 -2.51
C GLY A 13 4.58 8.91 -2.25
N SER A 14 5.16 9.29 -1.12
CA SER A 14 6.52 8.93 -0.75
C SER A 14 6.64 8.67 0.73
N GLY A 15 7.53 7.75 1.09
CA GLY A 15 7.74 7.34 2.46
C GLY A 15 8.63 6.10 2.55
N ALA A 16 8.91 5.67 3.77
CA ALA A 16 9.62 4.42 3.98
C ALA A 16 8.76 3.23 3.48
N LEU A 17 9.36 2.33 2.72
CA LEU A 17 8.72 1.09 2.30
C LEU A 17 8.36 0.23 3.52
N LEU A 18 7.15 -0.32 3.49
CA LEU A 18 6.71 -1.37 4.39
C LEU A 18 6.17 -2.51 3.53
N VAL A 19 6.90 -3.63 3.50
CA VAL A 19 6.63 -4.75 2.60
C VAL A 19 6.04 -5.91 3.40
N SER A 20 4.87 -6.39 2.96
CA SER A 20 4.24 -7.62 3.44
C SER A 20 4.41 -8.73 2.41
N SER A 21 4.72 -9.94 2.87
CA SER A 21 4.61 -11.16 2.05
C SER A 21 3.19 -11.74 2.04
N ALA A 22 2.29 -11.25 2.90
CA ALA A 22 0.92 -11.74 3.05
C ALA A 22 -0.12 -10.68 2.62
N PRO A 23 -1.29 -11.12 2.11
CA PRO A 23 -2.42 -10.24 1.82
C PRO A 23 -2.96 -9.52 3.07
N ILE A 24 -3.42 -8.28 2.88
CA ILE A 24 -3.92 -7.42 3.97
C ILE A 24 -5.45 -7.33 3.92
N SER A 25 -6.10 -7.59 5.07
CA SER A 25 -7.52 -7.30 5.26
C SER A 25 -7.62 -5.88 5.80
N PHE A 26 -8.09 -4.93 5.00
CA PHE A 26 -8.37 -3.60 5.52
C PHE A 26 -9.58 -3.58 6.45
N LEU A 27 -10.52 -4.52 6.29
CA LEU A 27 -11.71 -4.57 7.14
C LEU A 27 -11.40 -5.00 8.58
N SER A 28 -10.60 -6.06 8.73
CA SER A 28 -10.40 -6.73 10.02
C SER A 28 -8.94 -6.71 10.49
N GLY A 29 -8.02 -6.35 9.61
CA GLY A 29 -6.58 -6.44 9.87
C GLY A 29 -5.88 -5.10 10.04
N VAL A 30 -6.58 -3.98 9.84
CA VAL A 30 -6.04 -2.64 10.06
C VAL A 30 -7.01 -1.85 10.93
N ASP A 31 -6.49 -1.26 12.00
CA ASP A 31 -7.23 -0.32 12.82
C ASP A 31 -7.26 1.05 12.13
N PRO A 32 -8.44 1.58 11.75
CA PRO A 32 -8.57 2.86 11.04
C PRO A 32 -8.16 4.08 11.86
N ASP A 33 -8.17 4.00 13.19
CA ASP A 33 -7.91 5.14 14.07
C ASP A 33 -6.41 5.26 14.39
N THR A 34 -5.68 4.15 14.32
CA THR A 34 -4.23 4.12 14.59
C THR A 34 -3.39 3.88 13.34
N GLY A 35 -3.96 3.30 12.29
CA GLY A 35 -3.24 2.83 11.10
C GLY A 35 -2.35 1.61 11.38
N VAL A 36 -2.55 0.92 12.51
CA VAL A 36 -1.77 -0.25 12.90
C VAL A 36 -2.39 -1.51 12.31
N ILE A 37 -1.57 -2.41 11.80
CA ILE A 37 -1.99 -3.76 11.41
C ILE A 37 -2.20 -4.58 12.69
N VAL A 38 -3.44 -4.98 12.95
CA VAL A 38 -3.88 -5.66 14.19
C VAL A 38 -4.20 -7.13 13.99
N GLU A 39 -4.09 -7.63 12.76
CA GLU A 39 -4.34 -9.04 12.50
C GLU A 39 -3.27 -9.93 13.13
N GLN A 40 -3.71 -10.78 14.05
CA GLN A 40 -2.84 -11.72 14.75
C GLN A 40 -2.15 -12.68 13.78
N GLY A 41 -0.82 -12.81 13.91
CA GLY A 41 0.00 -13.69 13.07
C GLY A 41 0.32 -13.12 11.69
N HIS A 42 -0.17 -11.91 11.36
CA HIS A 42 0.23 -11.25 10.12
C HIS A 42 1.71 -10.83 10.19
N PRO A 43 2.51 -10.96 9.11
CA PRO A 43 3.94 -10.59 9.13
C PRO A 43 4.25 -9.14 9.55
N LEU A 44 3.25 -8.27 9.41
CA LEU A 44 3.31 -6.86 9.77
C LEU A 44 2.48 -6.51 11.03
N GLU A 45 2.05 -7.49 11.82
CA GLU A 45 1.34 -7.25 13.08
C GLU A 45 2.08 -6.22 13.96
N GLY A 46 1.33 -5.25 14.48
CA GLY A 46 1.86 -4.14 15.29
C GLY A 46 2.58 -3.04 14.50
N LYS A 47 2.67 -3.13 13.17
CA LYS A 47 3.28 -2.06 12.34
C LYS A 47 2.23 -1.06 11.89
N CYS A 48 2.58 0.23 11.96
CA CYS A 48 1.77 1.33 11.47
C CYS A 48 2.04 1.60 9.98
N ILE A 49 0.98 1.70 9.17
CA ILE A 49 1.06 1.99 7.73
C ILE A 49 1.02 3.49 7.41
N ALA A 50 0.66 4.33 8.38
CA ALA A 50 0.47 5.77 8.17
C ALA A 50 1.72 6.43 7.57
N GLY A 51 1.55 7.16 6.47
CA GLY A 51 2.63 7.86 5.77
C GLY A 51 3.69 6.98 5.10
N ARG A 52 3.50 5.66 5.06
CA ARG A 52 4.43 4.71 4.43
C ARG A 52 4.06 4.40 2.99
N VAL A 53 5.02 3.87 2.23
CA VAL A 53 4.73 3.18 0.97
C VAL A 53 4.46 1.71 1.31
N LEU A 54 3.20 1.30 1.28
CA LEU A 54 2.77 -0.04 1.68
C LEU A 54 2.75 -0.99 0.46
N ALA A 55 3.60 -2.01 0.47
CA ALA A 55 3.68 -3.02 -0.57
C ALA A 55 3.17 -4.37 -0.04
N PHE A 56 2.18 -4.97 -0.72
CA PHE A 56 1.55 -6.22 -0.28
C PHE A 56 0.93 -6.95 -1.48
N PRO A 57 0.75 -8.28 -1.48
CA PRO A 57 0.36 -9.02 -2.68
C PRO A 57 -1.00 -8.58 -3.26
N CYS A 58 -2.04 -8.63 -2.43
CA CYS A 58 -3.42 -8.29 -2.75
C CYS A 58 -4.20 -7.99 -1.47
N GLY A 59 -5.44 -7.54 -1.61
CA GLY A 59 -6.37 -7.48 -0.49
C GLY A 59 -6.78 -8.87 -0.03
N LYS A 60 -7.48 -8.94 1.11
CA LYS A 60 -8.31 -10.09 1.45
C LYS A 60 -9.60 -9.64 2.12
N GLY A 61 -10.65 -10.41 1.90
CA GLY A 61 -12.02 -10.04 2.26
C GLY A 61 -12.71 -9.21 1.16
N SER A 62 -14.02 -9.40 1.00
CA SER A 62 -14.69 -9.11 -0.29
C SER A 62 -15.78 -8.02 -0.22
N THR A 63 -15.97 -7.36 0.92
CA THR A 63 -17.19 -6.54 1.10
C THR A 63 -16.90 -5.05 1.28
N VAL A 64 -16.27 -4.64 2.38
CA VAL A 64 -16.25 -3.23 2.83
C VAL A 64 -14.84 -2.67 3.07
N GLY A 65 -13.80 -3.36 2.61
CA GLY A 65 -12.41 -2.92 2.80
C GLY A 65 -12.10 -1.53 2.21
N SER A 66 -12.79 -1.14 1.14
CA SER A 66 -12.64 0.19 0.52
C SER A 66 -13.00 1.34 1.45
N TYR A 67 -14.05 1.19 2.27
CA TYR A 67 -14.45 2.22 3.24
C TYR A 67 -13.47 2.36 4.39
N VAL A 68 -12.75 1.29 4.75
CA VAL A 68 -11.70 1.37 5.77
C VAL A 68 -10.46 2.09 5.23
N ILE A 69 -10.09 1.87 3.96
CA ILE A 69 -9.04 2.65 3.30
C ILE A 69 -9.41 4.14 3.28
N TYR A 70 -10.67 4.46 3.00
CA TYR A 70 -11.18 5.84 3.08
C TYR A 70 -11.13 6.40 4.51
N ALA A 71 -11.58 5.64 5.52
CA ALA A 71 -11.54 6.05 6.92
C ALA A 71 -10.11 6.35 7.40
N LEU A 72 -9.14 5.49 7.05
CA LEU A 72 -7.72 5.71 7.30
C LEU A 72 -7.25 7.07 6.75
N ARG A 73 -7.69 7.45 5.56
CA ARG A 73 -7.35 8.75 4.97
C ARG A 73 -7.96 9.91 5.74
N GLN A 74 -9.25 9.81 6.09
CA GLN A 74 -9.96 10.83 6.87
C GLN A 74 -9.33 11.01 8.25
N ASN A 75 -8.83 9.93 8.85
CA ASN A 75 -8.16 9.93 10.15
C ASN A 75 -6.67 10.33 10.09
N GLY A 76 -6.12 10.61 8.90
CA GLY A 76 -4.70 10.92 8.73
C GLY A 76 -3.78 9.72 9.03
N LYS A 77 -4.30 8.50 8.90
CA LYS A 77 -3.61 7.23 9.16
C LYS A 77 -3.36 6.39 7.91
N ALA A 78 -3.75 6.90 6.73
CA ALA A 78 -3.53 6.23 5.46
C ALA A 78 -2.03 6.09 5.11
N PRO A 79 -1.66 5.06 4.34
CA PRO A 79 -0.37 5.01 3.70
C PRO A 79 -0.22 6.17 2.71
N ALA A 80 1.01 6.61 2.48
CA ALA A 80 1.33 7.62 1.49
C ALA A 80 1.13 7.09 0.06
N ALA A 81 1.37 5.81 -0.15
CA ALA A 81 1.12 5.10 -1.42
C ALA A 81 0.95 3.60 -1.18
N MET A 82 0.34 2.91 -2.14
CA MET A 82 0.19 1.46 -2.13
C MET A 82 0.80 0.82 -3.37
N ILE A 83 1.28 -0.41 -3.21
CA ILE A 83 1.82 -1.26 -4.28
C ILE A 83 1.24 -2.66 -4.13
N ASN A 84 0.59 -3.18 -5.17
CA ASN A 84 0.16 -4.58 -5.21
C ASN A 84 0.94 -5.43 -6.21
N ALA A 85 0.97 -6.74 -5.99
CA ALA A 85 1.36 -7.66 -7.05
C ALA A 85 0.27 -7.61 -8.14
N GLU A 86 -0.99 -7.72 -7.71
CA GLU A 86 -2.16 -7.46 -8.52
C GLU A 86 -3.25 -6.81 -7.67
N ALA A 87 -3.73 -5.64 -8.09
CA ALA A 87 -4.75 -4.91 -7.35
C ALA A 87 -6.14 -5.53 -7.60
N GLU A 88 -6.83 -5.88 -6.52
CA GLU A 88 -8.24 -6.26 -6.56
C GLU A 88 -9.14 -5.02 -6.65
N PRO A 89 -10.35 -5.13 -7.23
CA PRO A 89 -11.28 -4.02 -7.36
C PRO A 89 -11.55 -3.28 -6.03
N ILE A 90 -11.64 -4.00 -4.92
CA ILE A 90 -11.92 -3.39 -3.60
C ILE A 90 -10.78 -2.48 -3.12
N ILE A 91 -9.52 -2.88 -3.38
CA ILE A 91 -8.34 -2.07 -3.04
C ILE A 91 -8.26 -0.87 -3.98
N ALA A 92 -8.48 -1.08 -5.29
CA ALA A 92 -8.48 -0.02 -6.27
C ALA A 92 -9.54 1.06 -5.96
N VAL A 93 -10.77 0.65 -5.66
CA VAL A 93 -11.86 1.58 -5.28
C VAL A 93 -11.50 2.34 -4.00
N GLY A 94 -11.00 1.66 -2.97
CA GLY A 94 -10.57 2.31 -1.73
C GLY A 94 -9.46 3.32 -1.95
N ALA A 95 -8.44 2.96 -2.74
CA ALA A 95 -7.32 3.83 -3.10
C ALA A 95 -7.79 5.09 -3.86
N ILE A 96 -8.67 4.91 -4.85
CA ILE A 96 -9.24 6.01 -5.64
C ILE A 96 -10.06 6.95 -4.75
N MET A 97 -10.96 6.40 -3.92
CA MET A 97 -11.79 7.20 -3.00
C MET A 97 -10.95 7.97 -1.97
N ALA A 98 -9.85 7.38 -1.51
CA ALA A 98 -8.96 7.95 -0.52
C ALA A 98 -7.85 8.84 -1.11
N GLU A 99 -7.81 9.01 -2.43
CA GLU A 99 -6.74 9.71 -3.16
C GLU A 99 -5.33 9.18 -2.80
N ILE A 100 -5.23 7.87 -2.57
CA ILE A 100 -3.97 7.18 -2.30
C ILE A 100 -3.45 6.62 -3.62
N PRO A 101 -2.25 7.03 -4.08
CA PRO A 101 -1.69 6.48 -5.30
C PRO A 101 -1.44 4.98 -5.17
N LEU A 102 -1.85 4.24 -6.19
CA LEU A 102 -1.75 2.79 -6.25
C LEU A 102 -1.18 2.38 -7.60
N ILE A 103 -0.17 1.52 -7.56
CA ILE A 103 0.38 0.82 -8.73
C ILE A 103 0.35 -0.69 -8.49
N ASP A 104 0.34 -1.47 -9.56
CA ASP A 104 0.48 -2.92 -9.48
C ASP A 104 1.30 -3.52 -10.63
N ARG A 105 1.46 -4.85 -10.66
CA ARG A 105 2.13 -5.61 -11.73
C ARG A 105 3.54 -5.10 -12.07
N LEU A 106 4.33 -4.87 -11.03
CA LEU A 106 5.74 -4.54 -11.18
C LEU A 106 6.49 -5.75 -11.80
N PRO A 107 7.53 -5.52 -12.61
CA PRO A 107 8.36 -6.59 -13.19
C PRO A 107 9.28 -7.27 -12.16
N VAL A 108 9.18 -6.88 -10.89
CA VAL A 108 9.92 -7.48 -9.77
C VAL A 108 8.95 -8.00 -8.73
N GLU A 109 9.29 -9.14 -8.14
CA GLU A 109 8.58 -9.68 -6.99
C GLU A 109 8.66 -8.71 -5.81
N LEU A 110 7.55 -8.53 -5.08
CA LEU A 110 7.51 -7.66 -3.91
C LEU A 110 8.51 -8.08 -2.82
N SER A 111 8.83 -9.38 -2.74
CA SER A 111 9.82 -9.93 -1.81
C SER A 111 11.24 -9.42 -2.03
N ARG A 112 11.54 -8.86 -3.22
CA ARG A 112 12.83 -8.22 -3.53
C ARG A 112 12.89 -6.77 -3.05
N LEU A 113 11.77 -6.18 -2.67
CA LEU A 113 11.72 -4.85 -2.09
C LEU A 113 12.12 -4.92 -0.61
N LYS A 114 12.94 -3.98 -0.17
CA LYS A 114 13.45 -3.94 1.21
C LYS A 114 12.66 -2.92 2.04
N THR A 115 12.01 -3.38 3.10
CA THR A 115 11.39 -2.51 4.11
C THR A 115 12.41 -1.50 4.66
N GLY A 116 11.98 -0.26 4.85
CA GLY A 116 12.80 0.84 5.37
C GLY A 116 13.47 1.71 4.29
N VAL A 117 13.63 1.20 3.06
CA VAL A 117 14.13 2.02 1.93
C VAL A 117 13.11 3.10 1.61
N HIS A 118 13.57 4.34 1.41
CA HIS A 118 12.69 5.42 0.98
C HIS A 118 12.25 5.19 -0.46
N ALA A 119 10.95 5.31 -0.70
CA ALA A 119 10.37 5.11 -2.01
C ALA A 119 9.39 6.23 -2.33
N ARG A 120 9.27 6.50 -3.63
CA ARG A 120 8.24 7.36 -4.20
C ARG A 120 7.47 6.56 -5.25
N VAL A 121 6.15 6.62 -5.17
CA VAL A 121 5.22 6.00 -6.10
C VAL A 121 4.50 7.09 -6.88
N ASN A 122 4.43 6.93 -8.19
CA ASN A 122 3.63 7.75 -9.08
C ASN A 122 2.52 6.89 -9.70
N GLY A 123 1.29 7.08 -9.21
CA GLY A 123 0.12 6.35 -9.69
C GLY A 123 -0.35 6.77 -11.08
N ASN A 124 0.08 7.94 -11.58
CA ASN A 124 -0.23 8.40 -12.93
C ASN A 124 0.62 7.69 -13.99
N SER A 125 1.92 7.53 -13.73
CA SER A 125 2.86 6.89 -14.66
C SER A 125 3.08 5.40 -14.40
N GLY A 126 2.65 4.88 -13.23
CA GLY A 126 2.90 3.49 -12.85
C GLY A 126 4.31 3.26 -12.33
N GLU A 127 4.99 4.29 -11.84
CA GLU A 127 6.41 4.21 -11.47
C GLU A 127 6.63 4.08 -9.96
N LEU A 128 7.52 3.18 -9.60
CA LEU A 128 8.17 3.09 -8.29
C LEU A 128 9.60 3.60 -8.42
N ILE A 129 9.97 4.57 -7.62
CA ILE A 129 11.30 5.16 -7.55
C ILE A 129 11.85 4.85 -6.17
N LEU A 130 12.92 4.06 -6.13
CA LEU A 130 13.64 3.71 -4.90
C LEU A 130 14.85 4.61 -4.76
N ASP A 131 14.98 5.24 -3.59
CA ASP A 131 16.19 5.94 -3.23
C ASP A 131 17.29 4.89 -3.04
N SER A 132 18.28 4.95 -3.91
CA SER A 132 19.48 4.14 -3.81
C SER A 132 20.41 4.82 -2.82
N ASP A 133 20.51 4.28 -1.60
CA ASP A 133 21.77 4.38 -0.88
C ASP A 133 22.78 3.57 -1.70
N LEU A 134 23.67 4.29 -2.40
CA LEU A 134 24.85 3.74 -3.07
C LEU A 134 25.79 3.12 -2.04
#